data_AF-A0A1E3GJZ7-F1
#
_entry.id   AF-A0A1E3GJZ7-F1
#
_cell.length_a   1.000
_cell.length_b   1.000
_cell.length_c   1.000
_cell.angle_alpha   90.00
_cell.angle_beta   90.00
_cell.angle_gamma   90.00
#
_symmetry.space_group_name_H-M   'P 1'
#
loop_
_entity.id
_entity.type
_entity.pdbx_description
1 polymer ?
#
loop_
_entity_poly.entity_id
_entity_poly.type
_entity_poly.pdbx_seq_one_letter_code
_entity_poly.pdbx_strand_id
1 'polypeptide(L)'
;MNISKLASTVILATAFATLFLFAFLFYLYGDLKDALSDTASFFGGIATLVAAYIATQLFNDWREQHNKQIMNTFGLKVYEKYLKFEDALYSAQDTLSDLKVEIEKDSSTGNFYFGEAALKKYQNHIFPCFEKLDLINGDFNFFLEALRGYRIVADQEIYDEYIHQFVGKFIIAREGNEGYCDLDEALHIVKKVISNYELLRNEIYELAIMRILKELKVD
;
A
#
# COMPACT_ATOMS: atom_id res chain seq x y z
N MET A 1 -3.07 -21.84 -17.40
CA MET A 1 -2.56 -23.21 -17.70
C MET A 1 -1.15 -23.28 -17.14
N ASN A 2 -0.82 -24.20 -16.21
CA ASN A 2 0.52 -24.25 -15.61
C ASN A 2 1.60 -24.31 -16.69
N ILE A 3 2.62 -23.44 -16.64
CA ILE A 3 3.75 -23.42 -17.58
C ILE A 3 4.36 -24.81 -17.74
N SER A 4 4.43 -25.61 -16.67
CA SER A 4 4.92 -26.98 -16.72
C SER A 4 4.09 -27.87 -17.66
N LYS A 5 2.76 -27.75 -17.63
CA LYS A 5 1.86 -28.48 -18.54
C LYS A 5 2.02 -27.99 -19.98
N LEU A 6 2.10 -26.67 -20.19
CA LEU A 6 2.31 -26.09 -21.52
C LEU A 6 3.65 -26.54 -22.12
N ALA A 7 4.74 -26.45 -21.36
CA ALA A 7 6.07 -26.87 -21.80
C ALA A 7 6.09 -28.37 -22.13
N SER A 8 5.53 -29.22 -21.26
CA SER A 8 5.42 -30.67 -21.54
C SER A 8 4.60 -30.97 -22.78
N THR A 9 3.46 -30.29 -22.98
CA THR A 9 2.62 -30.49 -24.17
C THR A 9 3.34 -30.06 -25.46
N VAL A 10 4.02 -28.91 -25.45
CA VAL A 10 4.73 -28.40 -26.64
C VAL A 10 5.95 -29.27 -26.95
N ILE A 11 6.71 -29.72 -25.94
CA ILE A 11 7.83 -30.65 -26.13
C ILE A 11 7.36 -31.97 -26.72
N LEU A 12 6.26 -32.54 -26.20
CA LEU A 12 5.69 -33.79 -26.70
C LEU A 12 5.20 -33.66 -28.15
N ALA A 13 4.50 -32.57 -28.47
CA ALA A 13 4.06 -32.29 -29.83
C ALA A 13 5.24 -32.12 -30.80
N THR A 14 6.31 -31.46 -30.36
CA THR A 14 7.54 -31.28 -31.13
C THR A 14 8.22 -32.60 -31.41
N ALA A 15 8.38 -33.45 -30.38
CA ALA A 15 8.99 -34.78 -30.53
C ALA A 15 8.18 -35.69 -31.48
N PHE A 16 6.85 -35.62 -31.40
CA PHE A 16 5.98 -36.38 -32.30
C PHE A 16 6.08 -35.87 -33.75
N ALA A 17 6.11 -34.55 -33.94
CA ALA A 17 6.27 -33.94 -35.26
C ALA A 17 7.61 -34.29 -35.90
N THR A 18 8.71 -34.31 -35.15
CA THR A 18 10.02 -34.69 -35.70
C THR A 18 10.19 -36.17 -35.94
N LEU A 19 9.55 -37.04 -35.14
CA LEU A 19 9.47 -38.47 -35.47
C LEU A 19 8.72 -38.72 -36.78
N PHE A 20 7.61 -38.01 -36.99
CA PHE A 20 6.83 -38.11 -38.23
C PHE A 20 7.61 -37.57 -39.43
N LEU A 21 8.27 -36.41 -39.27
CA LEU A 21 9.12 -35.81 -40.30
C LEU A 21 10.29 -36.73 -40.68
N PHE A 22 10.93 -37.37 -39.70
CA PHE A 22 11.98 -38.35 -39.94
C PHE A 22 11.47 -39.55 -40.74
N ALA A 23 10.35 -40.15 -40.33
CA ALA A 23 9.76 -41.30 -41.02
C ALA A 23 9.39 -40.96 -42.47
N PHE A 24 8.86 -39.75 -42.71
CA PHE A 24 8.53 -39.26 -44.04
C PHE A 24 9.78 -39.04 -44.91
N LEU A 25 10.82 -38.38 -44.38
CA LEU A 25 12.07 -38.16 -45.11
C LEU A 25 12.82 -39.46 -45.39
N PHE A 26 12.82 -40.41 -44.44
CA PHE A 26 13.41 -41.74 -44.63
C PHE A 26 12.70 -42.52 -45.74
N TYR A 27 11.37 -42.44 -45.80
CA TYR A 27 10.59 -43.04 -46.89
C TYR A 27 10.92 -42.44 -48.26
N LEU A 28 11.15 -41.11 -48.33
CA LEU A 28 11.47 -40.42 -49.59
C LEU A 28 12.90 -40.68 -50.08
N TYR A 29 13.89 -40.63 -49.19
CA TYR A 29 15.30 -40.74 -49.58
C TYR A 29 15.80 -42.18 -49.65
N GLY A 30 15.28 -43.09 -48.82
CA GLY A 30 15.80 -44.45 -48.68
C GLY A 30 17.22 -44.54 -48.09
N ASP A 31 17.88 -43.41 -47.86
CA ASP A 31 19.15 -43.29 -47.15
C ASP A 31 18.95 -42.70 -45.75
N LEU A 32 19.52 -43.39 -44.76
CA LEU A 32 19.44 -43.01 -43.36
C LEU A 32 20.18 -41.71 -43.08
N LYS A 33 21.34 -41.50 -43.73
CA LYS A 33 22.23 -40.38 -43.43
C LYS A 33 21.59 -39.05 -43.83
N ASP A 34 21.05 -38.99 -45.03
CA ASP A 34 20.42 -37.77 -45.58
C ASP A 34 19.11 -37.45 -44.85
N ALA A 35 18.28 -38.47 -44.56
CA ALA A 35 17.04 -38.30 -43.80
C ALA A 35 17.30 -37.79 -42.38
N LEU A 36 18.34 -38.30 -41.70
CA LEU A 36 18.71 -37.86 -40.36
C LEU A 36 19.27 -36.44 -40.36
N SER A 37 20.12 -36.10 -41.35
CA SER A 37 20.73 -34.77 -41.50
C SER A 37 19.67 -33.68 -41.67
N ASP A 38 18.72 -33.90 -42.59
CA ASP A 38 17.64 -32.95 -42.84
C ASP A 38 16.69 -32.85 -41.64
N THR A 39 16.33 -33.99 -41.04
CA THR A 39 15.50 -34.01 -39.82
C THR A 39 16.17 -33.23 -38.68
N ALA A 40 17.49 -33.38 -38.49
CA ALA A 40 18.23 -32.67 -37.46
C ALA A 40 18.21 -31.14 -37.69
N SER A 41 18.33 -30.72 -38.95
CA SER A 41 18.23 -29.30 -39.35
C SER A 41 16.83 -28.73 -39.03
N PHE A 42 15.77 -29.44 -39.43
CA PHE A 42 14.39 -29.06 -39.12
C PHE A 42 14.11 -29.09 -37.60
N PHE A 43 14.60 -30.10 -36.89
CA PHE A 43 14.48 -30.19 -35.44
C PHE A 43 15.13 -28.99 -34.76
N GLY A 44 16.34 -28.58 -35.17
CA GLY A 44 17.01 -27.40 -34.64
C GLY A 44 16.18 -26.12 -34.81
N GLY A 45 15.59 -25.94 -36.00
CA GLY A 45 14.68 -24.82 -36.28
C GLY A 45 13.41 -24.85 -35.42
N ILE A 46 12.71 -25.99 -35.35
CA ILE A 46 11.49 -26.16 -34.57
C ILE A 46 11.78 -26.01 -33.07
N ALA A 47 12.87 -26.60 -32.57
CA ALA A 47 13.29 -26.50 -31.17
C ALA A 47 13.57 -25.05 -30.77
N THR A 48 14.17 -24.25 -31.65
CA THR A 48 14.42 -22.82 -31.40
C THR A 48 13.11 -22.02 -31.30
N LEU A 49 12.15 -22.28 -32.20
CA LEU A 49 10.83 -21.64 -32.14
C LEU A 49 10.05 -22.03 -30.88
N VAL A 50 10.10 -23.31 -30.51
CA VAL A 50 9.49 -23.82 -29.27
C VAL A 50 10.13 -23.18 -28.04
N ALA A 51 11.46 -23.07 -28.00
CA ALA A 51 12.17 -22.40 -26.93
C ALA A 51 11.78 -20.91 -26.84
N ALA A 52 11.71 -20.20 -27.97
CA ALA A 52 11.27 -18.80 -28.02
C ALA A 52 9.81 -18.62 -27.54
N TYR A 53 8.91 -19.54 -27.91
CA TYR A 53 7.53 -19.54 -27.45
C TYR A 53 7.45 -19.74 -25.93
N ILE A 54 8.14 -20.75 -25.39
CA ILE A 54 8.18 -21.01 -23.94
C ILE A 54 8.79 -19.82 -23.20
N ALA A 55 9.88 -19.23 -23.72
CA ALA A 55 10.52 -18.06 -23.12
C ALA A 55 9.58 -16.84 -23.05
N THR A 56 8.76 -16.63 -24.09
CA THR A 56 7.76 -15.56 -24.10
C THR A 56 6.70 -15.76 -23.01
N GLN A 57 6.21 -16.99 -22.84
CA GLN A 57 5.25 -17.31 -21.77
C GLN A 57 5.87 -17.11 -20.38
N LEU A 58 7.10 -17.59 -20.18
CA LEU A 58 7.83 -17.42 -18.92
C LEU A 58 8.04 -15.93 -18.59
N PHE A 59 8.37 -15.11 -19.59
CA PHE A 59 8.56 -13.68 -19.41
C PHE A 59 7.26 -12.95 -19.03
N ASN A 60 6.13 -13.31 -19.65
CA ASN A 60 4.83 -12.73 -19.33
C ASN A 60 4.40 -13.08 -17.90
N ASP A 61 4.50 -14.35 -17.50
CA ASP A 61 4.16 -14.79 -16.14
C ASP A 61 5.08 -14.13 -15.10
N TRP A 62 6.38 -14.05 -15.37
CA TRP A 62 7.33 -13.34 -14.51
C TRP A 62 6.97 -11.85 -14.38
N ARG A 63 6.63 -11.19 -15.48
CA ARG A 63 6.25 -9.77 -15.49
C ARG A 63 4.99 -9.53 -14.66
N GLU A 64 3.97 -10.38 -14.82
CA GLU A 64 2.74 -10.29 -14.02
C GLU A 64 3.01 -10.49 -12.53
N GLN A 65 3.79 -11.53 -12.18
CA GLN A 65 4.15 -11.80 -10.79
C GLN A 65 4.97 -10.66 -10.19
N HIS A 66 5.93 -10.11 -10.94
CA HIS A 66 6.76 -8.99 -10.52
C HIS A 66 5.93 -7.72 -10.29
N ASN A 67 5.03 -7.39 -11.21
CA ASN A 67 4.14 -6.24 -11.07
C ASN A 67 3.23 -6.38 -9.84
N LYS A 68 2.64 -7.58 -9.61
CA LYS A 68 1.85 -7.85 -8.40
C LYS A 68 2.69 -7.69 -7.13
N GLN A 69 3.94 -8.17 -7.13
CA GLN A 69 4.84 -8.02 -5.98
C GLN A 69 5.16 -6.54 -5.69
N ILE A 70 5.41 -5.74 -6.73
CA ILE A 70 5.63 -4.29 -6.57
C ILE A 70 4.37 -3.63 -6.00
N MET A 71 3.20 -3.91 -6.57
CA MET A 71 1.91 -3.40 -6.08
C MET A 71 1.70 -3.74 -4.60
N ASN A 72 1.96 -5.00 -4.22
CA ASN A 72 1.84 -5.43 -2.83
C ASN A 72 2.81 -4.71 -1.90
N THR A 73 4.05 -4.49 -2.35
CA THR A 73 5.05 -3.74 -1.58
C THR A 73 4.58 -2.31 -1.30
N PHE A 74 4.02 -1.64 -2.31
CA PHE A 74 3.48 -0.29 -2.12
C PHE A 74 2.22 -0.30 -1.26
N GLY A 75 1.32 -1.27 -1.44
CA GLY A 75 0.10 -1.41 -0.63
C GLY A 75 0.42 -1.62 0.85
N LEU A 76 1.39 -2.49 1.17
CA LEU A 76 1.89 -2.68 2.52
C LEU A 76 2.51 -1.39 3.09
N LYS A 77 3.30 -0.66 2.30
CA LYS A 77 3.87 0.62 2.72
C LYS A 77 2.77 1.64 3.06
N VAL A 78 1.69 1.72 2.28
CA VAL A 78 0.54 2.57 2.61
C VAL A 78 -0.06 2.18 3.96
N TYR A 79 -0.30 0.88 4.15
CA TYR A 79 -0.87 0.36 5.39
C TYR A 79 0.02 0.67 6.60
N GLU A 80 1.34 0.47 6.49
CA GLU A 80 2.29 0.81 7.55
C GLU A 80 2.27 2.30 7.91
N LYS A 81 2.16 3.19 6.91
CA LYS A 81 2.07 4.63 7.17
C LYS A 81 0.74 5.03 7.80
N TYR A 82 -0.35 4.38 7.40
CA TYR A 82 -1.64 4.55 8.04
C TYR A 82 -1.60 4.14 9.52
N LEU A 83 -0.97 3.01 9.86
CA LEU A 83 -0.83 2.58 11.26
C LEU A 83 -0.06 3.60 12.10
N LYS A 84 0.99 4.23 11.55
CA LYS A 84 1.71 5.30 12.27
C LYS A 84 0.83 6.52 12.54
N PHE A 85 0.04 6.92 11.56
CA PHE A 85 -0.94 7.99 11.72
C PHE A 85 -1.99 7.65 12.80
N GLU A 86 -2.46 6.40 12.82
CA GLU A 86 -3.38 5.91 13.84
C GLU A 86 -2.73 5.88 15.24
N ASP A 87 -1.48 5.42 15.36
CA ASP A 87 -0.73 5.42 16.62
C ASP A 87 -0.50 6.84 17.15
N ALA A 88 -0.21 7.80 16.26
CA ALA A 88 -0.08 9.21 16.62
C ALA A 88 -1.40 9.77 17.19
N LEU A 89 -2.55 9.34 16.64
CA LEU A 89 -3.86 9.72 17.15
C LEU A 89 -4.13 9.18 18.55
N TYR A 90 -3.90 7.90 18.78
CA TYR A 90 -4.05 7.32 20.10
C TYR A 90 -3.13 8.00 21.11
N SER A 91 -1.88 8.28 20.74
CA SER A 91 -0.95 8.98 21.62
C SER A 91 -1.41 10.41 21.96
N ALA A 92 -2.06 11.12 21.04
CA ALA A 92 -2.64 12.44 21.31
C ALA A 92 -3.84 12.35 22.26
N GLN A 93 -4.67 11.32 22.11
CA GLN A 93 -5.82 11.07 22.98
C GLN A 93 -5.41 10.75 24.41
N ASP A 94 -4.39 9.92 24.58
CA ASP A 94 -3.83 9.58 25.88
C ASP A 94 -3.30 10.85 26.56
N THR A 95 -2.52 11.65 25.83
CA THR A 95 -1.97 12.92 26.34
C THR A 95 -3.06 13.90 26.78
N LEU A 96 -4.14 14.04 25.98
CA LEU A 96 -5.28 14.87 26.34
C LEU A 96 -6.04 14.32 27.56
N SER A 97 -6.13 13.00 27.69
CA SER A 97 -6.81 12.34 28.81
C SER A 97 -6.03 12.54 30.11
N ASP A 98 -4.70 12.40 30.07
CA ASP A 98 -3.82 12.67 31.21
C ASP A 98 -3.95 14.12 31.68
N LEU A 99 -3.97 15.09 30.75
CA LEU A 99 -4.18 16.50 31.08
C LEU A 99 -5.53 16.74 31.79
N LYS A 100 -6.61 16.11 31.32
CA LYS A 100 -7.93 16.25 31.96
C LYS A 100 -7.93 15.68 33.38
N VAL A 101 -7.30 14.53 33.59
CA VAL A 101 -7.18 13.91 34.92
C VAL A 101 -6.46 14.82 35.89
N GLU A 102 -5.37 15.49 35.46
CA GLU A 102 -4.65 16.45 36.31
C GLU A 102 -5.50 17.67 36.67
N ILE A 103 -6.26 18.21 35.71
CA ILE A 103 -7.19 19.34 35.96
C ILE A 103 -8.30 18.94 36.94
N GLU A 104 -8.85 17.72 36.82
CA GLU A 104 -9.88 17.21 37.71
C GLU A 104 -9.37 16.99 39.14
N LYS A 105 -8.12 16.54 39.31
CA LYS A 105 -7.47 16.41 40.63
C LYS A 105 -7.31 17.76 41.33
N ASP A 106 -6.84 18.78 40.62
CA ASP A 106 -6.68 20.12 41.20
C ASP A 106 -8.05 20.73 41.54
N SER A 107 -9.06 20.55 40.67
CA SER A 107 -10.42 21.02 40.92
C SER A 107 -11.05 20.36 42.16
N SER A 108 -10.83 19.05 42.35
CA SER A 108 -11.37 18.30 43.49
C SER A 108 -10.66 18.57 44.82
N THR A 109 -9.43 19.10 44.78
CA THR A 109 -8.68 19.54 45.97
C THR A 109 -8.96 20.99 46.37
N GLY A 110 -9.85 21.68 45.65
CA GLY A 110 -10.21 23.08 45.90
C GLY A 110 -9.22 24.10 45.33
N ASN A 111 -8.23 23.65 44.56
CA ASN A 111 -7.26 24.51 43.88
C ASN A 111 -7.81 24.92 42.51
N PHE A 112 -8.55 26.03 42.46
CA PHE A 112 -9.05 26.58 41.21
C PHE A 112 -8.09 27.64 40.65
N TYR A 113 -7.63 27.41 39.42
CA TYR A 113 -6.85 28.38 38.65
C TYR A 113 -7.71 28.89 37.50
N PHE A 114 -7.62 30.19 37.21
CA PHE A 114 -8.35 30.81 36.09
C PHE A 114 -7.41 31.66 35.23
N GLY A 115 -7.77 31.78 33.95
CA GLY A 115 -7.05 32.61 32.97
C GLY A 115 -5.56 32.28 32.89
N GLU A 116 -4.71 33.31 32.93
CA GLU A 116 -3.26 33.19 32.77
C GLU A 116 -2.60 32.29 33.83
N ALA A 117 -3.13 32.26 35.05
CA ALA A 117 -2.60 31.41 36.12
C ALA A 117 -2.82 29.91 35.82
N ALA A 118 -3.98 29.56 35.27
CA ALA A 118 -4.27 28.20 34.82
C ALA A 118 -3.37 27.81 33.64
N LEU A 119 -3.22 28.72 32.68
CA LEU A 119 -2.36 28.50 31.53
C LEU A 119 -0.92 28.17 31.95
N LYS A 120 -0.35 28.98 32.85
CA LYS A 120 1.02 28.81 33.35
C LYS A 120 1.18 27.52 34.15
N LYS A 121 0.15 27.12 34.92
CA LYS A 121 0.15 25.89 35.71
C LYS A 121 0.18 24.65 34.81
N TYR A 122 -0.66 24.61 33.77
CA TYR A 122 -0.81 23.43 32.90
C TYR A 122 0.01 23.51 31.61
N GLN A 123 0.80 24.57 31.39
CA GLN A 123 1.57 24.77 30.17
C GLN A 123 2.39 23.54 29.75
N ASN A 124 3.06 22.91 30.71
CA ASN A 124 3.90 21.72 30.47
C ASN A 124 3.09 20.46 30.09
N HIS A 125 1.77 20.46 30.29
CA HIS A 125 0.86 19.39 29.90
C HIS A 125 0.07 19.74 28.63
N ILE A 126 -0.21 21.03 28.41
CA ILE A 126 -0.84 21.54 27.18
C ILE A 126 0.12 21.41 26.00
N PHE A 127 1.39 21.80 26.18
CA PHE A 127 2.37 21.81 25.09
C PHE A 127 2.55 20.43 24.43
N PRO A 128 2.71 19.32 25.17
CA PRO A 128 2.72 17.98 24.59
C PRO A 128 1.47 17.64 23.76
N CYS A 129 0.29 18.16 24.12
CA CYS A 129 -0.92 17.92 23.32
C CYS A 129 -0.76 18.49 21.91
N PHE A 130 -0.25 19.72 21.79
CA PHE A 130 -0.02 20.35 20.49
C PHE A 130 1.13 19.69 19.72
N GLU A 131 2.21 19.26 20.40
CA GLU A 131 3.27 18.47 19.75
C GLU A 131 2.71 17.18 19.13
N LYS A 132 1.76 16.52 19.80
CA LYS A 132 1.10 15.32 19.26
C LYS A 132 0.21 15.63 18.06
N LEU A 133 -0.46 16.80 18.03
CA LEU A 133 -1.18 17.25 16.83
C LEU A 133 -0.23 17.45 15.65
N ASP A 134 0.95 18.02 15.88
CA ASP A 134 1.98 18.17 14.84
C ASP A 134 2.55 16.83 14.36
N LEU A 135 2.68 15.86 15.27
CA LEU A 135 3.06 14.49 14.90
C LEU A 135 2.01 13.86 13.97
N ILE A 136 0.72 13.97 14.32
CA ILE A 136 -0.38 13.50 13.48
C ILE A 136 -0.31 14.14 12.08
N ASN A 137 -0.02 15.46 12.01
CA ASN A 137 0.17 16.16 10.75
C ASN A 137 1.30 15.56 9.90
N GLY A 138 2.44 15.29 10.53
CA GLY A 138 3.58 14.67 9.87
C GLY A 138 3.23 13.28 9.32
N ASP A 139 2.65 12.43 10.15
CA ASP A 139 2.33 11.05 9.79
C ASP A 139 1.22 10.97 8.73
N PHE A 140 0.22 11.86 8.78
CA PHE A 140 -0.78 11.98 7.72
C PHE A 140 -0.16 12.34 6.36
N ASN A 141 0.79 13.28 6.33
CA ASN A 141 1.49 13.62 5.09
C ASN A 141 2.31 12.44 4.57
N PHE A 142 3.00 11.70 5.44
CA PHE A 142 3.71 10.48 5.03
C PHE A 142 2.77 9.40 4.48
N PHE A 143 1.57 9.28 5.06
CA PHE A 143 0.52 8.41 4.54
C PHE A 143 0.07 8.85 3.14
N LEU A 144 -0.23 10.13 2.93
CA LEU A 144 -0.64 10.65 1.62
C LEU A 144 0.43 10.42 0.54
N GLU A 145 1.71 10.62 0.87
CA GLU A 145 2.80 10.34 -0.05
C GLU A 145 2.89 8.85 -0.41
N ALA A 146 2.71 7.96 0.56
CA ALA A 146 2.63 6.53 0.29
C ALA A 146 1.43 6.19 -0.60
N LEU A 147 0.26 6.79 -0.34
CA LEU A 147 -0.96 6.55 -1.10
C LEU A 147 -0.84 7.03 -2.55
N ARG A 148 -0.21 8.19 -2.77
CA ARG A 148 0.14 8.70 -4.10
C ARG A 148 1.05 7.73 -4.85
N GLY A 149 2.06 7.19 -4.17
CA GLY A 149 2.95 6.18 -4.74
C GLY A 149 2.19 4.91 -5.13
N TYR A 150 1.30 4.42 -4.28
CA TYR A 150 0.47 3.26 -4.56
C TYR A 150 -0.49 3.49 -5.73
N ARG A 151 -1.15 4.67 -5.79
CA ARG A 151 -2.00 5.06 -6.93
C ARG A 151 -1.28 4.88 -8.27
N ILE A 152 -0.04 5.37 -8.37
CA ILE A 152 0.74 5.31 -9.61
C ILE A 152 1.03 3.85 -10.00
N VAL A 153 1.34 2.99 -9.02
CA VAL A 153 1.71 1.59 -9.28
C VAL A 153 0.48 0.71 -9.55
N ALA A 154 -0.62 0.95 -8.85
CA ALA A 154 -1.86 0.19 -8.99
C ALA A 154 -2.70 0.64 -10.21
N ASP A 155 -2.37 1.80 -10.81
CA ASP A 155 -3.09 2.39 -11.94
C ASP A 155 -4.61 2.55 -11.67
N GLN A 156 -4.93 2.99 -10.45
CA GLN A 156 -6.32 3.17 -10.00
C GLN A 156 -6.61 4.65 -9.73
N GLU A 157 -7.33 5.28 -10.67
CA GLU A 157 -7.70 6.70 -10.61
C GLU A 157 -8.57 7.05 -9.39
N ILE A 158 -9.30 6.09 -8.83
CA ILE A 158 -10.15 6.32 -7.65
C ILE A 158 -9.39 6.90 -6.45
N TYR A 159 -8.10 6.57 -6.31
CA TYR A 159 -7.30 7.12 -5.21
C TYR A 159 -7.02 8.62 -5.39
N ASP A 160 -7.15 9.21 -6.58
CA ASP A 160 -7.07 10.66 -6.75
C ASP A 160 -8.22 11.39 -6.06
N GLU A 161 -9.44 10.86 -6.23
CA GLU A 161 -10.62 11.38 -5.54
C GLU A 161 -10.46 11.27 -4.02
N TYR A 162 -10.02 10.11 -3.54
CA TYR A 162 -9.78 9.89 -2.12
C TYR A 162 -8.71 10.80 -1.55
N ILE A 163 -7.57 10.95 -2.24
CA ILE A 163 -6.50 11.86 -1.82
C ILE A 163 -7.03 13.29 -1.73
N HIS A 164 -7.79 13.76 -2.72
CA HIS A 164 -8.36 15.11 -2.70
C HIS A 164 -9.32 15.29 -1.51
N GLN A 165 -10.21 14.33 -1.29
CA GLN A 165 -11.14 14.31 -0.16
C GLN A 165 -10.42 14.33 1.19
N PHE A 166 -9.41 13.48 1.37
CA PHE A 166 -8.64 13.39 2.61
C PHE A 166 -7.87 14.69 2.89
N VAL A 167 -7.26 15.29 1.86
CA VAL A 167 -6.57 16.58 2.00
C VAL A 167 -7.55 17.68 2.41
N GLY A 168 -8.73 17.76 1.79
CA GLY A 168 -9.75 18.74 2.16
C GLY A 168 -10.18 18.60 3.62
N LYS A 169 -10.48 17.37 4.07
CA LYS A 169 -10.86 17.10 5.46
C LYS A 169 -9.72 17.35 6.44
N PHE A 170 -8.49 17.06 6.06
CA PHE A 170 -7.31 17.37 6.86
C PHE A 170 -7.12 18.87 7.07
N ILE A 171 -7.32 19.68 6.03
CA ILE A 171 -7.25 21.15 6.14
C ILE A 171 -8.33 21.67 7.10
N ILE A 172 -9.58 21.19 6.95
CA ILE A 172 -10.70 21.55 7.85
C ILE A 172 -10.42 21.10 9.29
N ALA A 173 -9.84 19.92 9.48
CA ALA A 173 -9.50 19.41 10.81
C ALA A 173 -8.55 20.34 11.58
N ARG A 174 -7.66 21.05 10.86
CA ARG A 174 -6.67 21.97 11.43
C ARG A 174 -7.18 23.41 11.59
N GLU A 175 -8.35 23.73 11.05
CA GLU A 175 -8.89 25.09 11.03
C GLU A 175 -9.18 25.60 12.45
N GLY A 176 -8.57 26.73 12.81
CA GLY A 176 -8.65 27.36 14.14
C GLY A 176 -7.54 26.99 15.11
N ASN A 177 -6.49 26.28 14.67
CA ASN A 177 -5.29 26.02 15.48
C ASN A 177 -4.24 27.14 15.33
N GLU A 178 -4.62 28.40 15.57
CA GLU A 178 -3.75 29.58 15.39
C GLU A 178 -3.15 30.11 16.71
N GLY A 179 -3.51 29.47 17.83
CA GLY A 179 -3.10 29.85 19.17
C GLY A 179 -4.26 29.72 20.14
N TYR A 180 -3.98 29.96 21.42
CA TYR A 180 -4.96 29.93 22.50
C TYR A 180 -4.63 31.03 23.52
N CYS A 181 -5.64 31.66 24.08
CA CYS A 181 -5.53 32.72 25.07
C CYS A 181 -5.74 32.21 26.50
N ASP A 182 -6.45 31.09 26.66
CA ASP A 182 -6.70 30.44 27.94
C ASP A 182 -6.72 28.90 27.83
N LEU A 183 -6.84 28.24 28.99
CA LEU A 183 -6.84 26.79 29.09
C LEU A 183 -8.07 26.15 28.42
N ASP A 184 -9.24 26.76 28.56
CA ASP A 184 -10.49 26.21 28.03
C ASP A 184 -10.47 26.23 26.49
N GLU A 185 -9.98 27.33 25.91
CA GLU A 185 -9.74 27.46 24.48
C GLU A 185 -8.71 26.43 23.99
N ALA A 186 -7.59 26.26 24.70
CA ALA A 186 -6.58 25.26 24.36
C ALA A 186 -7.16 23.83 24.34
N LEU A 187 -7.92 23.46 25.38
CA LEU A 187 -8.58 22.16 25.48
C LEU A 187 -9.64 21.98 24.40
N HIS A 188 -10.40 23.03 24.10
CA HIS A 188 -11.40 23.01 23.04
C HIS A 188 -10.77 22.75 21.68
N ILE A 189 -9.70 23.47 21.33
CA ILE A 189 -8.95 23.30 20.08
C ILE A 189 -8.42 21.87 19.98
N VAL A 190 -7.66 21.40 20.98
CA VAL A 190 -7.07 20.05 20.94
C VAL A 190 -8.15 18.98 20.78
N LYS A 191 -9.23 19.06 21.56
CA LYS A 191 -10.33 18.10 21.50
C LYS A 191 -11.02 18.10 20.13
N LYS A 192 -11.29 19.28 19.57
CA LYS A 192 -11.91 19.45 18.25
C LYS A 192 -11.04 18.82 17.16
N VAL A 193 -9.75 19.15 17.16
CA VAL A 193 -8.79 18.66 16.15
C VAL A 193 -8.65 17.14 16.22
N ILE A 194 -8.47 16.57 17.42
CA ILE A 194 -8.41 15.10 17.60
C ILE A 194 -9.67 14.44 17.07
N SER A 195 -10.85 14.94 17.43
CA SER A 195 -12.13 14.35 16.99
C SER A 195 -12.29 14.39 15.47
N ASN A 196 -11.86 15.47 14.82
CA ASN A 196 -11.87 15.56 13.36
C ASN A 196 -10.91 14.56 12.71
N TYR A 197 -9.73 14.35 13.30
CA TYR A 197 -8.80 13.34 12.80
C TYR A 197 -9.28 11.91 13.03
N GLU A 198 -10.03 11.63 14.09
CA GLU A 198 -10.67 10.31 14.26
C GLU A 198 -11.66 10.01 13.14
N LEU A 199 -12.49 11.00 12.77
CA LEU A 199 -13.43 10.87 11.66
C LEU A 199 -12.69 10.62 10.35
N LEU A 200 -11.62 11.40 10.09
CA LEU A 200 -10.77 11.23 8.92
C LEU A 200 -10.10 9.85 8.90
N ARG A 201 -9.60 9.36 10.04
CA ARG A 201 -8.99 8.03 10.18
C ARG A 201 -9.95 6.92 9.80
N ASN A 202 -11.18 6.96 10.31
CA ASN A 202 -12.20 5.97 10.00
C ASN A 202 -12.53 5.95 8.50
N GLU A 203 -12.63 7.12 7.90
CA GLU A 203 -12.93 7.24 6.47
C GLU A 203 -11.77 6.77 5.57
N ILE A 204 -10.53 7.09 5.93
CA ILE A 204 -9.34 6.56 5.27
C ILE A 204 -9.36 5.03 5.32
N TYR A 205 -9.70 4.46 6.47
CA TYR A 205 -9.76 3.02 6.64
C TYR A 205 -10.78 2.38 5.69
N GLU A 206 -12.02 2.88 5.71
CA GLU A 206 -13.14 2.34 4.92
C GLU A 206 -12.92 2.51 3.41
N LEU A 207 -12.48 3.69 2.96
CA LEU A 207 -12.38 4.01 1.53
C LEU A 207 -11.09 3.46 0.90
N ALA A 208 -9.96 3.59 1.59
CA ALA A 208 -8.65 3.26 1.02
C ALA A 208 -8.07 1.96 1.61
N ILE A 209 -7.89 1.87 2.93
CA ILE A 209 -7.12 0.78 3.54
C ILE A 209 -7.79 -0.57 3.35
N MET A 210 -9.09 -0.68 3.60
CA MET A 210 -9.83 -1.92 3.39
C MET A 210 -9.74 -2.42 1.96
N ARG A 211 -9.73 -1.52 0.98
CA ARG A 211 -9.60 -1.87 -0.43
C ARG A 211 -8.20 -2.39 -0.73
N ILE A 212 -7.17 -1.66 -0.32
CA ILE A 212 -5.77 -2.07 -0.48
C ILE A 212 -5.55 -3.45 0.14
N LEU A 213 -5.99 -3.67 1.38
CA LEU A 213 -5.83 -4.96 2.07
C LEU A 213 -6.59 -6.11 1.40
N LYS A 214 -7.73 -5.86 0.74
CA LYS A 214 -8.43 -6.87 -0.05
C LYS A 214 -7.64 -7.25 -1.31
N GLU A 215 -7.01 -6.27 -1.95
CA GLU A 215 -6.19 -6.47 -3.15
C GLU A 215 -4.85 -7.17 -2.84
N LEU A 216 -4.37 -7.11 -1.60
CA LEU A 216 -3.16 -7.81 -1.15
C LEU A 216 -3.34 -9.33 -0.98
N LYS A 217 -4.58 -9.86 -1.01
CA LYS A 217 -4.80 -11.31 -0.89
C LYS A 217 -4.22 -12.02 -2.12
N VAL A 218 -3.30 -12.93 -1.86
CA VAL A 218 -2.70 -13.81 -2.86
C VAL A 218 -3.72 -14.92 -3.17
N ASP A 219 -4.28 -14.91 -4.37
CA ASP A 219 -4.89 -16.10 -4.99
C ASP A 219 -3.79 -17.09 -5.44
#